data_AF-A0A348AGM2-F1
#
_entry.id   AF-A0A348AGM2-F1
#
_cell.length_a   1.000
_cell.length_b   1.000
_cell.length_c   1.000
_cell.angle_alpha   90.00
_cell.angle_beta   90.00
_cell.angle_gamma   90.00
#
_symmetry.space_group_name_H-M   'P 1'
#
loop_
_entity.id
_entity.type
_entity.pdbx_description
1 polymer ?
#
loop_
_entity_poly.entity_id
_entity_poly.type
_entity_poly.pdbx_seq_one_letter_code
_entity_poly.pdbx_strand_id
1 'polypeptide(L)'
;MPFIVKYSGDKKGTSPIVPKDFKISTAGCVRGCTDPYCADFGVIAQGPDAFDIYIGGRGGSKKPAHGSRIAKNVTGQGVAEVLEYVLTKYCELGQPNERLCKVIERCGRDVFTPSNVKYAVSKEFDDFLAFMYE
;
A
#
# COMPACT_ATOMS: atom_id res chain seq x y z
N MET A 1 -11.11 13.89 0.92
CA MET A 1 -11.21 13.35 2.29
C MET A 1 -10.60 11.96 2.31
N PRO A 2 -9.63 11.65 3.18
CA PRO A 2 -9.14 10.28 3.29
C PRO A 2 -10.27 9.37 3.79
N PHE A 3 -10.58 8.30 3.06
CA PHE A 3 -11.51 7.27 3.50
C PHE A 3 -10.81 6.46 4.60
N ILE A 4 -11.02 6.85 5.86
CA ILE A 4 -10.50 6.08 6.99
C ILE A 4 -11.37 4.84 7.15
N VAL A 5 -11.00 3.75 6.49
CA VAL A 5 -11.55 2.43 6.83
C VAL A 5 -10.93 2.03 8.16
N LYS A 6 -11.67 2.26 9.26
CA LYS A 6 -11.26 1.75 10.57
C LYS A 6 -11.47 0.24 10.60
N TYR A 7 -10.42 -0.52 10.27
CA TYR A 7 -10.31 -1.89 10.75
C TYR A 7 -10.03 -1.84 12.25
N SER A 8 -11.08 -1.62 13.04
CA SER A 8 -11.05 -1.61 14.50
C SER A 8 -11.96 -2.73 14.94
N GLY A 9 -11.40 -3.77 15.55
CA GLY A 9 -12.14 -4.94 15.96
C GLY A 9 -13.25 -4.60 16.96
N ASP A 10 -14.50 -4.66 16.50
CA ASP A 10 -15.63 -5.00 17.35
C ASP A 10 -16.03 -6.45 17.03
N LYS A 11 -16.33 -7.23 18.08
CA LYS A 11 -16.55 -8.69 18.06
C LYS A 11 -17.83 -9.15 17.30
N LYS A 12 -18.21 -8.49 16.21
CA LYS A 12 -19.37 -8.87 15.39
C LYS A 12 -19.08 -8.68 13.91
N GLY A 13 -18.51 -9.71 13.29
CA GLY A 13 -18.69 -10.05 11.88
C GLY A 13 -17.79 -9.36 10.86
N THR A 14 -16.92 -10.17 10.23
CA THR A 14 -16.48 -10.03 8.83
C THR A 14 -15.33 -9.05 8.49
N SER A 15 -14.30 -8.90 9.32
CA SER A 15 -13.05 -8.23 8.91
C SER A 15 -11.80 -8.86 9.56
N PRO A 16 -10.66 -8.96 8.86
CA PRO A 16 -9.42 -9.46 9.44
C PRO A 16 -9.01 -8.61 10.64
N ILE A 17 -8.69 -9.27 11.75
CA ILE A 17 -8.31 -8.63 13.00
C ILE A 17 -6.89 -8.11 12.86
N VAL A 18 -6.74 -6.84 12.48
CA VAL A 18 -5.44 -6.17 12.48
C VAL A 18 -5.03 -5.79 13.92
N PRO A 19 -3.73 -5.83 14.26
CA PRO A 19 -3.25 -5.56 15.61
C PRO A 19 -3.63 -4.17 16.16
N LYS A 20 -3.83 -3.20 15.26
CA LYS A 20 -4.21 -1.81 15.55
C LYS A 20 -4.79 -1.12 14.31
N ASP A 21 -5.35 0.08 14.49
CA ASP A 21 -5.92 0.92 13.43
C ASP A 21 -5.00 1.02 12.20
N PHE A 22 -5.58 0.67 11.04
CA PHE A 22 -4.91 0.66 9.75
C PHE A 22 -5.56 1.70 8.84
N LYS A 23 -4.82 2.73 8.44
CA LYS A 23 -5.33 3.85 7.63
C LYS A 23 -4.91 3.68 6.17
N ILE A 24 -5.89 3.78 5.28
CA ILE A 24 -5.69 3.76 3.84
C ILE A 24 -5.91 5.16 3.29
N SER A 25 -5.06 5.60 2.36
CA SER A 25 -5.26 6.83 1.61
C SER A 25 -4.93 6.63 0.13
N THR A 26 -5.77 7.16 -0.74
CA THR A 26 -5.64 7.04 -2.19
C THR A 26 -5.60 8.42 -2.82
N ALA A 27 -4.71 8.64 -3.77
CA ALA A 27 -4.57 9.87 -4.52
C ALA A 27 -4.71 9.61 -6.02
N GLY A 28 -5.59 10.35 -6.69
CA GLY A 28 -5.83 10.22 -8.14
C GLY A 28 -4.75 10.83 -9.02
N CYS A 29 -3.73 11.47 -8.45
CA CYS A 29 -2.56 11.95 -9.19
C CYS A 29 -1.36 12.15 -8.25
N VAL A 30 -0.20 12.41 -8.83
CA VAL A 30 1.08 12.65 -8.13
C VAL A 30 1.08 13.81 -7.15
N ARG A 31 0.10 14.74 -7.25
CA ARG A 31 -0.04 15.84 -6.28
C ARG A 31 -0.40 15.35 -4.87
N GLY A 32 -1.00 14.18 -4.74
CA GLY A 32 -1.16 13.54 -3.42
C GLY A 32 -2.05 14.30 -2.43
N CYS A 33 -3.11 14.99 -2.87
CA CYS A 33 -3.94 15.86 -2.01
C CYS A 33 -4.62 15.18 -0.80
N THR A 34 -4.60 13.85 -0.74
CA THR A 34 -5.12 13.02 0.36
C THR A 34 -4.04 12.55 1.32
N ASP A 35 -2.81 13.05 1.18
CA ASP A 35 -1.62 12.69 1.96
C ASP A 35 -1.37 11.17 2.00
N PRO A 36 -1.23 10.50 0.84
CA PRO A 36 -1.00 9.05 0.77
C PRO A 36 0.30 8.63 1.49
N TYR A 37 1.31 9.49 1.53
CA TYR A 37 2.56 9.25 2.26
C TYR A 37 2.39 9.23 3.78
N CYS A 38 1.29 9.75 4.31
CA CYS A 38 1.04 9.88 5.75
C CYS A 38 0.09 8.80 6.30
N ALA A 39 -0.33 7.86 5.45
CA ALA A 39 -1.20 6.74 5.79
C ALA A 39 -0.40 5.43 5.97
N ASP A 40 -0.97 4.46 6.71
CA ASP A 40 -0.34 3.16 6.88
C ASP A 40 -0.22 2.43 5.51
N PHE A 41 -1.20 2.63 4.62
CA PHE A 41 -1.18 2.21 3.21
C PHE A 41 -1.62 3.34 2.29
N GLY A 42 -0.68 3.82 1.46
CA GLY A 42 -0.86 4.91 0.51
C GLY A 42 -0.85 4.42 -0.93
N VAL A 43 -1.79 4.88 -1.75
CA VAL A 43 -1.85 4.58 -3.18
C VAL A 43 -1.84 5.89 -3.97
N ILE A 44 -0.99 5.99 -4.98
CA ILE A 44 -0.86 7.19 -5.84
C ILE A 44 -0.99 6.77 -7.30
N ALA A 45 -1.98 7.30 -8.01
CA ALA A 45 -2.09 7.10 -9.45
C ALA A 45 -0.98 7.85 -10.18
N GLN A 46 -0.24 7.13 -11.02
CA GLN A 46 0.79 7.64 -11.92
C GLN A 46 0.26 7.84 -13.34
N GLY A 47 -0.80 7.14 -13.73
CA GLY A 47 -1.42 7.20 -15.05
C GLY A 47 -2.66 6.31 -15.15
N PRO A 48 -3.19 6.08 -16.36
CA PRO A 48 -4.27 5.12 -16.59
C PRO A 48 -3.84 3.72 -16.11
N ASP A 49 -4.59 3.17 -15.17
CA ASP A 49 -4.35 1.84 -14.56
C ASP A 49 -2.92 1.60 -14.04
N ALA A 50 -2.24 2.65 -13.55
CA ALA A 50 -0.89 2.55 -12.98
C ALA A 50 -0.82 3.27 -11.63
N PHE A 51 -0.44 2.53 -10.59
CA PHE A 51 -0.42 3.00 -9.21
C PHE A 51 0.90 2.70 -8.50
N ASP A 52 1.40 3.67 -7.73
CA ASP A 52 2.50 3.48 -6.79
C ASP A 52 1.93 3.25 -5.39
N ILE A 53 2.52 2.31 -4.66
CA ILE A 53 2.06 1.89 -3.34
C ILE A 53 3.13 2.19 -2.29
N TYR A 54 2.71 2.84 -1.20
CA TYR A 54 3.53 3.26 -0.07
C TYR A 54 3.00 2.64 1.22
N ILE A 55 3.89 2.28 2.15
CA ILE A 55 3.49 1.75 3.46
C ILE A 55 4.25 2.38 4.62
N GLY A 56 3.63 2.37 5.80
CA GLY A 56 4.25 2.79 7.06
C GLY A 56 4.20 4.29 7.34
N GLY A 57 3.38 5.04 6.59
CA GLY A 57 3.15 6.46 6.84
C GLY A 57 2.37 6.72 8.12
N ARG A 58 2.67 7.85 8.78
CA ARG A 58 2.02 8.29 10.01
C ARG A 58 2.02 9.81 10.11
N GLY A 59 0.92 10.46 9.73
CA GLY A 59 0.79 11.93 9.81
C GLY A 59 0.43 12.47 11.20
N GLY A 60 -0.69 12.02 11.78
CA GLY A 60 -1.29 12.64 12.98
C GLY A 60 -0.68 12.20 14.33
N SER A 61 0.65 12.14 14.46
CA SER A 61 1.30 11.67 15.70
C SER A 61 2.45 12.58 16.14
N LYS A 62 2.89 12.45 17.41
CA LYS A 62 4.06 13.17 17.95
C LYS A 62 5.36 12.92 17.17
N LYS A 63 5.45 11.83 16.41
CA LYS A 63 6.61 11.44 15.60
C LYS A 63 6.14 11.11 14.18
N PRO A 64 5.86 12.11 13.32
CA PRO A 64 5.39 11.84 11.98
C PRO A 64 6.43 11.04 11.18
N ALA A 65 5.95 10.19 10.27
CA ALA A 65 6.79 9.40 9.38
C ALA A 65 6.17 9.33 8.00
N HIS A 66 6.99 9.43 6.96
CA HIS A 66 6.55 9.20 5.59
C HIS A 66 6.61 7.71 5.26
N GLY A 67 5.59 7.25 4.54
CA GLY A 67 5.55 5.90 4.02
C GLY A 67 6.65 5.66 2.99
N SER A 68 7.15 4.44 2.96
CA SER A 68 8.14 4.00 1.99
C SER A 68 7.46 3.30 0.83
N ARG A 69 7.90 3.57 -0.41
CA ARG A 69 7.37 2.87 -1.60
C ARG A 69 7.73 1.40 -1.55
N ILE A 70 6.78 0.52 -1.84
CA ILE A 70 7.00 -0.94 -1.94
C ILE A 70 6.75 -1.47 -3.35
N ALA A 71 5.88 -0.82 -4.12
CA ALA A 71 5.58 -1.22 -5.48
C ALA A 71 5.38 0.03 -6.35
N LYS A 72 5.73 -0.10 -7.63
CA LYS A 72 5.64 0.96 -8.65
C LYS A 72 4.86 0.44 -9.84
N ASN A 73 4.07 1.29 -10.49
CA ASN A 73 3.32 0.93 -11.71
C ASN A 73 2.50 -0.35 -11.54
N VAL A 74 1.76 -0.48 -10.44
CA VAL A 74 0.87 -1.61 -10.19
C VAL A 74 -0.47 -1.35 -10.86
N THR A 75 -1.09 -2.38 -11.45
CA THR A 75 -2.45 -2.28 -12.00
C THR A 75 -3.49 -2.10 -10.89
N GLY A 76 -4.71 -1.63 -11.21
CA GLY A 76 -5.79 -1.50 -10.22
C GLY A 76 -6.11 -2.82 -9.51
N GLN A 77 -6.05 -3.94 -10.23
CA GLN A 77 -6.19 -5.28 -9.63
C GLN A 77 -5.01 -5.62 -8.71
N GLY A 78 -3.78 -5.32 -9.13
CA GLY A 78 -2.58 -5.56 -8.33
C GLY A 78 -2.56 -4.77 -7.02
N VAL A 79 -3.20 -3.59 -6.95
CA VAL A 79 -3.30 -2.83 -5.70
C VAL A 79 -4.05 -3.62 -4.62
N ALA A 80 -5.13 -4.32 -4.99
CA ALA A 80 -5.89 -5.16 -4.06
C ALA A 80 -5.07 -6.36 -3.58
N GLU A 81 -4.34 -7.02 -4.48
CA GLU A 81 -3.44 -8.14 -4.16
C GLU A 81 -2.34 -7.70 -3.18
N VAL A 82 -1.74 -6.52 -3.40
CA VAL A 82 -0.72 -5.96 -2.50
C VAL A 82 -1.32 -5.59 -1.13
N LEU A 83 -2.53 -5.02 -1.10
CA LEU A 83 -3.20 -4.67 0.15
C LEU A 83 -3.48 -5.92 0.99
N GLU A 84 -4.01 -6.98 0.38
CA GLU A 84 -4.27 -8.26 1.06
C GLU A 84 -2.99 -8.88 1.61
N TYR A 85 -1.91 -8.85 0.83
CA TYR A 85 -0.59 -9.32 1.27
C TYR A 85 -0.08 -8.54 2.50
N VAL A 86 -0.14 -7.20 2.45
CA VAL A 86 0.31 -6.34 3.54
C VAL A 86 -0.52 -6.57 4.80
N LEU A 87 -1.84 -6.70 4.68
CA LEU A 87 -2.72 -6.98 5.81
C LEU A 87 -2.42 -8.35 6.43
N THR A 88 -2.21 -9.37 5.60
CA THR A 88 -1.85 -10.71 6.06
C THR A 88 -0.55 -10.69 6.86
N LYS A 89 0.50 -10.06 6.32
CA LYS A 89 1.79 -9.90 7.02
C LYS A 89 1.69 -9.07 8.29
N TYR A 90 0.84 -8.04 8.29
CA TYR A 90 0.62 -7.23 9.48
C TYR A 90 -0.06 -8.03 10.59
N CYS A 91 -1.03 -8.89 10.26
CA CYS A 91 -1.68 -9.79 11.22
C CYS A 91 -0.72 -10.87 11.75
N GLU A 92 0.16 -11.41 10.89
CA GLU A 92 1.13 -12.45 11.28
C GLU A 92 2.25 -11.91 12.18
N LEU A 93 2.78 -10.72 11.87
CA LEU A 93 3.99 -10.18 12.49
C LEU A 93 3.72 -9.17 13.59
N GLY A 94 2.54 -8.54 13.59
CA GLY A 94 2.22 -7.45 14.49
C GLY A 94 1.92 -7.91 15.91
N GLN A 95 2.50 -7.21 16.89
CA GLN A 95 2.22 -7.44 18.30
C GLN A 95 0.93 -6.71 18.73
N PRO A 96 0.30 -7.11 19.85
CA PRO A 96 -0.92 -6.46 20.34
C PRO A 96 -0.75 -4.93 20.46
N ASN A 97 -1.67 -4.16 19.87
CA ASN A 97 -1.67 -2.69 19.89
C ASN A 97 -0.43 -2.04 19.23
N GLU A 98 0.29 -2.78 18.38
CA GLU A 98 1.40 -2.29 17.55
C GLU A 98 0.88 -1.71 16.23
N ARG A 99 1.42 -0.57 15.80
CA ARG A 99 1.09 0.06 14.49
C ARG A 99 1.96 -0.52 13.38
N LEU A 100 1.47 -0.53 12.14
CA LEU A 100 2.22 -1.02 10.98
C LEU A 100 3.62 -0.39 10.86
N CYS A 101 3.76 0.92 11.06
CA CYS A 101 5.07 1.58 11.00
C CYS A 101 6.09 1.02 12.00
N LYS A 102 5.64 0.52 13.17
CA LYS A 102 6.50 -0.12 14.17
C LYS A 102 6.85 -1.55 13.79
N VAL A 103 5.91 -2.28 13.20
CA VAL A 103 6.19 -3.60 12.64
C VAL A 103 7.24 -3.51 11.52
N ILE A 104 7.10 -2.53 10.62
CA ILE A 104 8.07 -2.29 9.54
C ILE A 104 9.46 -1.91 10.10
N GLU A 105 9.51 -1.05 11.13
CA GLU A 105 10.76 -0.66 11.79
C GLU A 105 11.49 -1.86 12.42
N ARG A 106 10.74 -2.85 12.91
CA ARG A 106 11.27 -4.07 13.57
C ARG A 106 11.59 -5.20 12.60
N CYS A 107 10.71 -5.49 11.65
CA CYS A 107 10.81 -6.63 10.73
C CYS A 107 11.49 -6.28 9.41
N GLY A 108 11.64 -4.99 9.10
CA GLY A 108 12.08 -4.53 7.79
C GLY A 108 10.94 -4.42 6.79
N ARG A 109 11.11 -3.52 5.81
CA ARG A 109 10.11 -3.25 4.77
C ARG A 109 10.01 -4.39 3.75
N ASP A 110 11.10 -5.09 3.50
CA ASP A 110 11.19 -6.06 2.40
C ASP A 110 10.22 -7.24 2.61
N VAL A 111 9.89 -7.55 3.86
CA VAL A 111 8.89 -8.57 4.24
C VAL A 111 7.48 -8.22 3.76
N PHE A 112 7.19 -6.93 3.53
CA PHE A 112 5.90 -6.44 3.05
C PHE A 112 5.86 -6.23 1.53
N THR A 113 6.91 -6.63 0.81
CA THR A 113 7.00 -6.48 -0.65
C THR A 113 6.63 -7.82 -1.30
N PRO A 114 5.43 -7.95 -1.90
CA PRO A 114 5.07 -9.17 -2.62
C PRO A 114 5.89 -9.35 -3.89
N SER A 115 6.33 -10.59 -4.16
CA SER A 115 7.11 -10.97 -5.34
C SER A 115 6.26 -11.13 -6.60
N ASN A 116 4.99 -11.50 -6.48
CA ASN A 116 4.10 -11.84 -7.60
C ASN A 116 2.97 -10.80 -7.78
N VAL A 117 3.31 -9.57 -8.13
CA VAL A 117 2.30 -8.52 -8.38
C VAL A 117 2.09 -8.34 -9.89
N LYS A 118 0.85 -8.12 -10.31
CA LYS A 118 0.54 -7.68 -11.67
C LYS A 118 0.98 -6.22 -11.87
N TYR A 119 2.18 -6.06 -12.41
CA TYR A 119 2.71 -4.77 -12.83
C TYR A 119 2.09 -4.35 -14.16
N ALA A 120 1.77 -3.07 -14.29
CA ALA A 120 1.37 -2.48 -15.55
C ALA A 120 2.57 -2.56 -16.51
N VAL A 121 2.35 -3.15 -17.68
CA VAL A 121 3.33 -3.20 -18.75
C VAL A 121 3.51 -1.79 -19.29
N SER A 122 4.75 -1.32 -19.39
CA SER A 122 5.04 -0.03 -20.04
C SER A 122 4.68 -0.15 -21.52
N LYS A 123 3.79 0.72 -22.00
CA LYS A 123 3.38 0.78 -23.41
C LYS A 123 4.58 0.88 -24.37
N GLU A 124 5.66 1.54 -23.93
CA GLU A 124 6.92 1.67 -24.68
C GLU A 124 7.65 0.33 -24.91
N PHE A 125 7.44 -0.66 -24.04
CA PHE A 125 8.05 -1.99 -24.18
C PHE A 125 7.27 -2.87 -25.15
N ASP A 126 5.94 -2.76 -25.18
CA ASP A 126 5.12 -3.42 -26.21
C ASP A 126 5.40 -2.84 -27.59
N ASP A 127 5.49 -1.51 -27.70
CA ASP A 127 5.82 -0.84 -28.97
C ASP A 127 7.23 -1.25 -29.46
N PHE A 128 8.19 -1.43 -28.55
CA PHE A 128 9.53 -1.93 -28.88
C PHE A 128 9.53 -3.40 -29.30
N LEU A 129 8.77 -4.26 -28.62
CA LEU A 129 8.65 -5.67 -29.01
C LEU A 129 7.95 -5.79 -30.38
N ALA A 130 6.89 -5.03 -30.60
CA ALA A 130 6.21 -4.96 -31.89
C ALA A 130 7.17 -4.55 -33.01
N PHE A 131 8.02 -3.55 -32.76
CA PHE A 131 9.09 -3.15 -33.69
C PHE A 131 10.16 -4.24 -33.91
N MET A 132 10.57 -4.96 -32.86
CA MET A 132 11.61 -6.00 -32.95
C MET A 132 11.16 -7.28 -33.66
N TYR A 133 9.86 -7.51 -33.77
CA TYR A 133 9.25 -8.66 -34.43
C TYR A 133 8.58 -8.32 -35.78
N GLU A 134 8.77 -7.08 -36.26
CA GLU A 134 8.48 -6.63 -37.64
C GLU A 134 9.72 -6.79 -38.54
#